data_AF-A0ABD1B8P9-F1
#
_entry.id   AF-A0ABD1B8P9-F1
#
_cell.length_a   1.000
_cell.length_b   1.000
_cell.length_c   1.000
_cell.angle_alpha   90.00
_cell.angle_beta   90.00
_cell.angle_gamma   90.00
#
_symmetry.space_group_name_H-M   'P 1'
#
loop_
_entity.id
_entity.type
_entity.pdbx_description
1 polymer ?
#
loop_
_entity_poly.entity_id
_entity_poly.type
_entity_poly.pdbx_seq_one_letter_code
_entity_poly.pdbx_strand_id
1 'polypeptide(L)'
;MQLSKGIKKGEPTYPAMLNLDDEFGEASVIPMVIEKVLEQNNDMMSAKLPETLPPWIEVDHRIELEVRAKPPAMALYRMDP
;
A
#
# COMPACT_ATOMS: atom_id res chain seq x y z
N MET A 1 5.02 -14.69 -32.98
CA MET A 1 6.01 -13.90 -33.74
C MET A 1 5.37 -13.26 -34.96
N GLN A 2 5.03 -11.96 -34.87
CA GLN A 2 4.42 -11.19 -35.97
C GLN A 2 5.45 -10.42 -36.83
N LEU A 3 6.68 -10.21 -36.33
CA LEU A 3 7.72 -9.41 -37.01
C LEU A 3 8.14 -9.99 -38.37
N SER A 4 8.26 -11.32 -38.48
CA SER A 4 8.70 -11.98 -39.72
C SER A 4 7.69 -11.88 -40.87
N LYS A 5 6.42 -11.56 -40.58
CA LYS A 5 5.37 -11.40 -41.60
C LYS A 5 5.39 -10.01 -42.23
N GLY A 6 5.66 -8.95 -41.45
CA GLY A 6 5.78 -7.57 -41.95
C GLY A 6 7.01 -7.36 -42.83
N ILE A 7 8.15 -7.92 -42.42
CA ILE A 7 9.42 -7.84 -43.18
C ILE A 7 9.29 -8.48 -44.57
N LYS A 8 8.59 -9.61 -44.68
CA LYS A 8 8.41 -10.31 -45.98
C LYS A 8 7.49 -9.58 -46.95
N LYS A 9 6.62 -8.69 -46.45
CA LYS A 9 5.69 -7.89 -47.27
C LYS A 9 6.24 -6.52 -47.68
N GLY A 10 7.45 -6.17 -47.25
CA GLY A 10 8.05 -4.86 -47.53
C GLY A 10 7.38 -3.70 -46.80
N GLU A 11 6.54 -3.98 -45.81
CA GLU A 11 5.88 -2.97 -45.00
C GLU A 11 6.82 -2.51 -43.87
N PRO A 12 6.93 -1.19 -43.59
CA PRO A 12 7.81 -0.69 -42.55
C PRO A 12 7.33 -1.21 -41.18
N THR A 13 8.16 -2.06 -40.57
CA THR A 13 7.87 -2.67 -39.27
C THR A 13 8.73 -1.99 -38.22
N TYR A 14 8.11 -1.18 -37.37
CA TYR A 14 8.81 -0.46 -36.30
C TYR A 14 8.91 -1.33 -35.06
N PRO A 15 10.12 -1.60 -34.52
CA PRO A 15 10.25 -2.23 -33.22
C PRO A 15 9.78 -1.26 -32.15
N ALA A 16 8.63 -1.54 -31.53
CA ALA A 16 8.22 -0.88 -30.29
C ALA A 16 8.80 -1.69 -29.12
N MET A 17 9.92 -1.24 -28.57
CA MET A 17 10.34 -1.69 -27.23
C MET A 17 9.55 -0.87 -26.23
N LEU A 18 8.75 -1.54 -25.39
CA LEU A 18 8.25 -0.93 -24.17
C LEU A 18 9.45 -0.80 -23.25
N ASN A 19 9.92 0.43 -23.03
CA ASN A 19 10.74 0.73 -21.87
C ASN A 19 9.82 0.54 -20.66
N LEU A 20 9.78 -0.67 -20.13
CA LEU A 20 9.44 -0.88 -18.74
C LEU A 20 10.64 -0.32 -18.00
N ASP A 21 10.59 1.00 -17.73
CA ASP A 21 11.42 1.58 -16.70
C ASP A 21 10.93 0.94 -15.38
N ASP A 22 11.39 -0.29 -15.14
CA ASP A 22 11.46 -0.90 -13.80
C ASP A 22 12.57 -0.21 -12.99
N GLU A 23 13.20 0.83 -13.54
CA GLU A 23 13.69 1.92 -12.75
C GLU A 23 12.49 2.58 -12.08
N PHE A 24 12.21 2.15 -10.84
CA PHE A 24 12.01 3.13 -9.77
C PHE A 24 13.08 4.19 -9.98
N GLY A 25 12.74 5.22 -10.76
CA GLY A 25 13.68 6.20 -11.30
C GLY A 25 14.59 6.64 -10.18
N GLU A 26 15.90 6.58 -10.45
CA GLU A 26 17.01 7.02 -9.60
C GLU A 26 16.57 7.29 -8.18
N ALA A 27 16.85 6.40 -7.22
CA ALA A 27 16.65 6.65 -5.79
C ALA A 27 16.99 8.11 -5.49
N SER A 28 15.96 8.96 -5.50
CA SER A 28 16.15 10.39 -5.68
C SER A 28 16.89 10.78 -4.42
N VAL A 29 18.14 11.23 -4.55
CA VAL A 29 19.03 11.45 -3.40
C VAL A 29 18.21 12.22 -2.38
N ILE A 30 17.78 11.52 -1.33
CA ILE A 30 16.83 12.07 -0.38
C ILE A 30 17.58 13.23 0.23
N PRO A 31 17.09 14.48 0.10
CA PRO A 31 17.75 15.61 0.71
C PRO A 31 18.02 15.30 2.18
N MET A 32 19.22 15.60 2.67
CA MET A 32 19.67 15.24 4.03
C MET A 32 18.69 15.66 5.13
N VAL A 33 17.92 16.73 4.89
CA VAL A 33 16.84 17.18 5.78
C VAL A 33 15.70 16.16 5.86
N ILE A 34 15.30 15.59 4.73
CA ILE A 34 14.22 14.60 4.64
C ILE A 34 14.71 13.27 5.25
N GLU A 35 15.94 12.86 4.97
CA GLU A 35 16.54 11.66 5.58
C GLU A 35 16.53 11.75 7.11
N LYS A 36 16.96 12.89 7.66
CA LYS A 36 16.93 13.14 9.10
C LYS A 36 15.51 13.08 9.69
N VAL A 37 14.50 13.58 8.98
CA VAL A 37 13.10 13.51 9.42
C VAL A 37 12.60 12.07 9.38
N LEU A 38 12.98 11.28 8.37
CA LEU A 38 12.62 9.87 8.27
C LEU A 38 13.26 9.04 9.39
N GLU A 39 14.53 9.28 9.71
CA GLU A 39 15.20 8.64 10.85
C GLU A 39 14.53 8.97 12.18
N GLN A 40 14.12 10.23 12.37
CA GLN A 40 13.42 10.68 13.58
C GLN A 40 12.02 10.09 13.76
N ASN A 41 11.36 9.68 12.68
CA ASN A 41 9.99 9.13 12.68
C ASN A 41 9.96 7.66 12.23
N ASN A 42 11.07 6.93 12.39
CA ASN A 42 11.17 5.54 11.96
C ASN A 42 10.14 4.63 12.67
N ASP A 43 9.83 4.96 13.92
CA ASP A 43 8.84 4.32 14.77
C ASP A 43 7.40 4.45 14.23
N MET A 44 7.07 5.58 13.61
CA MET A 44 5.74 5.84 13.01
C MET A 44 5.55 5.16 11.66
N MET A 45 6.64 4.92 10.93
CA MET A 45 6.62 4.43 9.54
C MET A 45 7.06 2.96 9.43
N SER A 46 6.77 2.14 10.44
CA SER A 46 7.11 0.72 10.42
C SER A 46 6.20 -0.09 9.49
N ALA A 47 6.79 -1.05 8.75
CA ALA A 47 6.02 -1.95 7.87
C ALA A 47 5.07 -2.90 8.62
N LYS A 48 5.28 -3.06 9.93
CA LYS A 48 4.43 -3.85 10.83
C LYS A 48 3.76 -2.93 11.83
N LEU A 49 2.52 -3.24 12.19
CA LEU A 49 1.80 -2.55 13.25
C LEU A 49 2.46 -2.82 14.60
N PRO A 50 2.47 -1.84 15.52
CA PRO A 50 2.97 -2.05 16.88
C PRO A 50 2.16 -3.13 17.60
N GLU A 51 2.84 -3.99 18.37
CA GLU A 51 2.20 -5.08 19.13
C GLU A 51 1.33 -4.57 20.28
N THR A 52 1.65 -3.38 20.78
CA THR A 52 0.90 -2.72 21.84
C THR A 52 0.22 -1.50 21.27
N LEU A 53 -1.06 -1.34 21.59
CA LEU A 53 -1.75 -0.11 21.31
C LEU A 53 -1.15 1.00 22.18
N PRO A 54 -0.95 2.20 21.64
CA PRO A 54 -0.61 3.34 22.47
C PRO A 54 -1.68 3.50 23.57
N PRO A 55 -1.31 4.07 24.73
CA PRO A 55 -2.26 4.36 25.78
C PRO A 55 -3.44 5.16 25.23
N TRP A 56 -4.61 4.90 25.80
CA TRP A 56 -5.88 5.43 25.31
C TRP A 56 -5.77 6.95 25.16
N ILE A 57 -6.13 7.45 23.98
CA ILE A 57 -6.09 8.85 23.57
C ILE A 57 -6.73 9.72 24.68
N GLU A 58 -6.30 10.98 24.84
CA GLU A 58 -6.89 11.95 25.79
C GLU A 58 -8.41 12.10 25.65
N VAL A 59 -8.96 11.74 24.48
CA VAL A 59 -10.39 11.76 24.16
C VAL A 59 -10.99 10.37 24.30
N ASP A 60 -11.86 10.20 25.29
CA ASP A 60 -12.70 9.01 25.48
C ASP A 60 -13.82 8.97 24.43
N HIS A 61 -13.64 8.13 23.41
CA HIS A 61 -14.66 7.92 22.37
C HIS A 61 -15.79 7.05 22.93
N ARG A 62 -16.83 7.69 23.46
CA ARG A 62 -18.04 7.02 23.94
C ARG A 62 -18.97 6.69 22.77
N ILE A 63 -19.42 5.44 22.71
CA ILE A 63 -20.47 5.01 21.79
C ILE A 63 -21.82 5.32 22.44
N GLU A 64 -22.55 6.27 21.88
CA GLU A 64 -23.92 6.56 22.30
C GLU A 64 -24.86 5.46 21.80
N LEU A 65 -25.70 4.93 22.68
CA LEU A 65 -26.69 3.91 22.35
C LEU A 65 -28.07 4.55 22.30
N GLU A 66 -28.87 4.15 21.32
CA GLU A 66 -30.28 4.50 21.29
C GLU A 66 -31.01 3.95 22.53
N VAL A 67 -32.07 4.64 22.93
CA VAL A 67 -32.87 4.26 24.11
C VAL A 67 -33.46 2.86 23.89
N ARG A 68 -33.13 1.92 24.81
CA ARG A 68 -33.51 0.49 24.77
C ARG A 68 -32.79 -0.36 23.72
N ALA A 69 -31.67 0.10 23.16
CA ALA A 69 -30.82 -0.75 22.33
C ALA A 69 -30.34 -1.98 23.12
N LYS A 70 -30.50 -3.17 22.53
CA LYS A 70 -29.98 -4.42 23.09
C LYS A 70 -28.61 -4.70 22.47
N PRO A 71 -27.64 -5.23 23.25
CA PRO A 71 -26.37 -5.63 22.68
C PRO A 71 -26.58 -6.74 21.63
N PRO A 72 -25.82 -6.73 20.52
CA PRO A 72 -25.88 -7.81 19.55
C PRO A 72 -25.40 -9.12 20.21
N ALA A 73 -26.24 -10.15 20.15
CA ALA A 73 -25.96 -11.49 20.67
C ALA A 73 -25.99 -12.51 19.54
N MET A 74 -25.14 -12.31 18.52
CA MET A 74 -25.01 -13.22 17.39
C MET A 74 -23.99 -14.32 17.69
N ALA A 75 -24.26 -15.54 17.21
CA ALA A 75 -23.29 -16.63 17.28
C ALA A 75 -22.09 -16.34 16.36
N LEU A 76 -20.91 -16.81 16.73
CA LEU A 76 -19.72 -16.71 15.89
C LEU A 76 -19.91 -17.51 14.60
N TYR A 77 -19.38 -16.98 13.50
CA TYR A 77 -19.33 -17.72 12.24
C TYR A 77 -18.44 -18.95 12.38
N ARG A 78 -18.86 -20.05 11.77
CA ARG A 78 -18.03 -21.26 11.68
C ARG A 78 -16.97 -21.05 10.59
N MET A 79 -15.70 -21.04 11.00
CA MET A 79 -14.57 -21.08 10.07
C MET A 79 -14.19 -22.55 9.81
N ASP A 80 -13.78 -22.85 8.59
CA ASP A 80 -13.22 -24.17 8.24
C ASP A 80 -11.79 -24.31 8.80
N PRO A 81 -11.33 -25.52 9.17
CA PRO A 81 -10.00 -25.77 9.72
C PRO A 81 -8.85 -25.61 8.72
#